data_AF-B8FAB5-F1
#
_entry.id   AF-B8FAB5-F1
#
_cell.length_a   1.000
_cell.length_b   1.000
_cell.length_c   1.000
_cell.angle_alpha   90.00
_cell.angle_beta   90.00
_cell.angle_gamma   90.00
#
_symmetry.space_group_name_H-M   'P 1'
#
loop_
_entity.id
_entity.type
_entity.pdbx_description
1 polymer ?
#
loop_
_entity_poly.entity_id
_entity_poly.type
_entity_poly.pdbx_seq_one_letter_code
_entity_poly.pdbx_strand_id
1 'polypeptide(L)'
;MSKENCGHFVDEANKFLQTARRGHRRSAVFNNSMIYHIVCLSIEKYLMGLFAFHNTLPMHNTLTSMIREAAPLVKLPPFLIEEVTAMDNIVNLCDPGAPLETTLTDDQLKGMIMTGEKVRELVNGAVLCAA
;
A
#
# COMPACT_ATOMS: atom_id res chain seq x y z
N MET A 1 17.43 8.84 3.75
CA MET A 1 16.04 9.30 4.00
C MET A 1 15.92 9.48 5.50
N SER A 2 15.57 10.66 6.04
CA SER A 2 15.64 10.88 7.50
C SER A 2 14.64 10.00 8.25
N LYS A 3 15.06 9.42 9.38
CA LYS A 3 14.19 8.70 10.32
C LYS A 3 13.03 9.57 10.81
N GLU A 4 13.24 10.89 10.83
CA GLU A 4 12.25 11.91 11.17
C GLU A 4 11.04 11.91 10.22
N ASN A 5 11.23 11.47 8.96
CA ASN A 5 10.15 11.44 7.97
C ASN A 5 9.27 10.18 8.09
N CYS A 6 9.66 9.19 8.90
CA CYS A 6 8.85 7.97 9.06
C CYS A 6 7.43 8.29 9.53
N GLY A 7 7.29 9.11 10.58
CA GLY A 7 5.98 9.46 11.14
C GLY A 7 5.07 10.09 10.09
N HIS A 8 5.61 11.00 9.29
CA HIS A 8 4.88 11.63 8.18
C HIS A 8 4.35 10.61 7.17
N PHE A 9 5.17 9.66 6.73
CA PHE A 9 4.74 8.62 5.79
C PHE A 9 3.67 7.70 6.38
N VAL A 10 3.80 7.30 7.64
CA VAL A 10 2.81 6.46 8.33
C VAL A 10 1.49 7.22 8.50
N ASP A 11 1.52 8.50 8.83
CA ASP A 11 0.32 9.34 8.93
C ASP A 11 -0.39 9.54 7.60
N GLU A 12 0.36 9.77 6.51
CA GLU A 12 -0.21 9.81 5.17
C GLU A 12 -0.85 8.47 4.79
N ALA A 13 -0.16 7.35 5.07
CA ALA A 13 -0.67 6.02 4.82
C ALA A 13 -1.99 5.76 5.55
N ASN A 14 -2.09 6.16 6.83
CA ASN A 14 -3.31 6.05 7.62
C ASN A 14 -4.47 6.86 7.02
N LYS A 15 -4.21 8.09 6.53
CA LYS A 15 -5.20 8.94 5.87
C LYS A 15 -5.71 8.31 4.57
N PHE A 16 -4.82 7.76 3.75
CA PHE A 16 -5.20 7.06 2.52
C PHE A 16 -6.03 5.80 2.83
N LEU A 17 -5.61 4.97 3.78
CA LEU A 17 -6.37 3.77 4.16
C LEU A 17 -7.76 4.12 4.68
N GLN A 18 -7.87 5.16 5.52
CA GLN A 18 -9.16 5.65 6.00
C GLN A 18 -10.03 6.16 4.84
N THR A 19 -9.43 6.84 3.87
CA THR A 19 -10.12 7.33 2.67
C THR A 19 -10.64 6.16 1.84
N ALA A 20 -9.84 5.12 1.58
CA ALA A 20 -10.29 3.92 0.87
C ALA A 20 -11.46 3.23 1.60
N ARG A 21 -11.37 3.05 2.93
CA ARG A 21 -12.43 2.43 3.74
C ARG A 21 -13.76 3.17 3.66
N ARG A 22 -13.71 4.51 3.74
CA ARG A 22 -14.91 5.35 3.69
C ARG A 22 -15.42 5.48 2.25
N GLY A 23 -14.52 5.63 1.30
CA GLY A 23 -14.83 5.79 -0.12
C GLY A 23 -15.48 4.55 -0.71
N HIS A 24 -15.06 3.35 -0.31
CA HIS A 24 -15.67 2.09 -0.75
C HIS A 24 -17.17 1.97 -0.40
N ARG A 25 -17.66 2.74 0.60
CA ARG A 25 -19.09 2.81 0.95
C ARG A 25 -19.85 3.89 0.17
N ARG A 26 -19.17 4.63 -0.71
CA ARG A 26 -19.66 5.83 -1.41
C ARG A 26 -19.44 5.69 -2.91
N SER A 27 -20.00 4.63 -3.51
CA SER A 27 -19.87 4.33 -4.95
C SER A 27 -20.34 5.44 -5.88
N ALA A 28 -21.23 6.34 -5.41
CA ALA A 28 -21.65 7.53 -6.14
C ALA A 28 -20.54 8.60 -6.29
N VAL A 29 -19.45 8.51 -5.53
CA VAL A 29 -18.33 9.46 -5.53
C VAL A 29 -17.02 8.78 -5.91
N PHE A 30 -16.80 7.55 -5.45
CA PHE A 30 -15.59 6.79 -5.72
C PHE A 30 -15.94 5.54 -6.52
N ASN A 31 -15.38 5.44 -7.73
CA ASN A 31 -15.41 4.19 -8.48
C ASN A 31 -14.37 3.20 -7.94
N ASN A 32 -14.47 1.95 -8.37
CA ASN A 32 -13.65 0.88 -7.83
C ASN A 32 -12.15 1.05 -8.14
N SER A 33 -11.81 1.56 -9.32
CA SER A 33 -10.42 1.87 -9.70
C SER A 33 -9.81 2.98 -8.82
N MET A 34 -10.58 4.01 -8.46
CA MET A 34 -10.14 5.05 -7.53
C MET A 34 -9.82 4.47 -6.15
N ILE A 35 -10.68 3.58 -5.63
CA ILE A 35 -10.44 2.93 -4.34
C ILE A 35 -9.17 2.08 -4.40
N TYR A 36 -8.99 1.29 -5.46
CA TYR A 36 -7.77 0.52 -5.68
C TYR A 36 -6.52 1.40 -5.60
N HIS A 37 -6.47 2.51 -6.35
CA HIS A 37 -5.31 3.40 -6.33
C HIS A 37 -5.07 4.03 -4.95
N ILE A 38 -6.12 4.40 -4.22
CA ILE A 38 -5.99 4.92 -2.86
C ILE A 38 -5.42 3.86 -1.91
N VAL A 39 -5.80 2.58 -2.06
CA VAL A 39 -5.20 1.48 -1.28
C VAL A 39 -3.72 1.30 -1.67
N CYS A 40 -3.38 1.32 -2.96
CA CYS A 40 -1.98 1.23 -3.40
C CYS A 40 -1.12 2.35 -2.80
N LEU A 41 -1.60 3.61 -2.86
CA LEU A 41 -0.93 4.75 -2.24
C LEU A 41 -0.76 4.55 -0.73
N SER A 42 -1.76 4.00 -0.04
CA SER A 42 -1.63 3.68 1.37
C SER A 42 -0.51 2.67 1.64
N ILE A 43 -0.46 1.57 0.88
CA ILE A 43 0.56 0.52 1.06
C ILE A 43 1.95 1.07 0.73
N GLU A 44 2.10 1.80 -0.36
CA GLU A 44 3.35 2.47 -0.74
C GLU A 44 3.86 3.35 0.41
N LYS A 45 2.98 4.18 1.00
CA LYS A 45 3.35 5.08 2.09
C LYS A 45 3.74 4.34 3.37
N TYR A 46 3.08 3.23 3.70
CA TYR A 46 3.53 2.38 4.82
C TYR A 46 4.94 1.82 4.58
N LEU A 47 5.21 1.31 3.38
CA LEU A 47 6.52 0.78 3.02
C LEU A 47 7.58 1.90 3.01
N MET A 48 7.24 3.10 2.53
CA MET A 48 8.11 4.27 2.64
C MET A 48 8.43 4.63 4.08
N GLY A 49 7.46 4.55 4.99
CA GLY A 49 7.67 4.75 6.43
C GLY A 49 8.66 3.74 7.00
N LEU A 50 8.54 2.47 6.62
CA LEU A 50 9.49 1.42 7.01
C LEU A 50 10.91 1.71 6.47
N PHE A 51 11.06 2.00 5.17
CA PHE A 51 12.36 2.37 4.61
C PHE A 51 12.97 3.60 5.30
N ALA A 52 12.14 4.61 5.63
CA ALA A 52 12.58 5.82 6.32
C ALA A 52 13.07 5.50 7.74
N PHE A 53 12.37 4.63 8.45
CA PHE A 53 12.77 4.18 9.79
C PHE A 53 14.15 3.49 9.78
N HIS A 54 14.46 2.73 8.72
CA HIS A 54 15.75 2.06 8.52
C HIS A 54 16.80 2.92 7.79
N ASN A 55 16.50 4.19 7.48
CA ASN A 55 17.36 5.10 6.71
C ASN A 55 17.82 4.52 5.35
N THR A 56 16.96 3.71 4.72
CA THR A 56 17.17 3.17 3.37
C THR A 56 16.20 3.83 2.39
N LEU A 57 16.34 3.56 1.10
CA LEU A 57 15.39 3.95 0.07
C LEU A 57 15.08 2.70 -0.76
N PRO A 58 13.82 2.51 -1.20
CA PRO A 58 13.54 1.47 -2.17
C PRO A 58 14.22 1.81 -3.50
N MET A 59 14.71 0.78 -4.19
CA MET A 59 15.28 0.91 -5.54
C MET A 59 14.19 0.99 -6.60
N HIS A 60 13.00 0.46 -6.30
CA HIS A 60 11.87 0.41 -7.23
C HIS A 60 10.61 0.94 -6.56
N ASN A 61 9.69 1.46 -7.38
CA ASN A 61 8.43 2.06 -6.94
C ASN A 61 7.20 1.17 -7.13
N THR A 62 7.37 -0.07 -7.60
CA THR A 62 6.27 -1.05 -7.66
C THR A 62 6.05 -1.68 -6.30
N LEU A 63 4.81 -1.97 -5.93
CA LEU A 63 4.51 -2.51 -4.59
C LEU A 63 5.18 -3.86 -4.37
N THR A 64 5.25 -4.70 -5.41
CA THR A 64 5.94 -6.00 -5.44
C THR A 64 7.41 -5.85 -5.10
N SER A 65 8.10 -4.88 -5.70
CA SER A 65 9.52 -4.69 -5.44
C SER A 65 9.73 -4.08 -4.05
N MET A 66 8.92 -3.08 -3.67
CA MET A 66 9.01 -2.48 -2.35
C MET A 66 8.78 -3.48 -1.21
N ILE A 67 7.76 -4.35 -1.30
CA ILE A 67 7.50 -5.34 -0.24
C ILE A 67 8.61 -6.39 -0.16
N ARG A 68 9.23 -6.76 -1.29
CA ARG A 68 10.38 -7.69 -1.31
C ARG A 68 11.64 -7.04 -0.75
N GLU A 69 11.89 -5.78 -1.08
CA GLU A 69 13.00 -4.98 -0.55
C GLU A 69 12.84 -4.66 0.94
N ALA A 70 11.61 -4.69 1.46
CA ALA A 70 11.31 -4.56 2.88
C ALA A 70 11.56 -5.86 3.69
N ALA A 71 11.54 -7.04 3.06
CA ALA A 71 11.71 -8.32 3.75
C ALA A 71 13.01 -8.47 4.59
N PRO A 72 14.16 -7.90 4.17
CA PRO A 72 15.37 -7.88 5.01
C PRO A 72 15.30 -6.93 6.22
N LEU A 73 14.37 -5.96 6.21
CA LEU A 73 14.27 -4.91 7.24
C LEU A 73 13.34 -5.31 8.39
N VAL A 74 12.30 -6.10 8.08
CA VAL A 74 11.26 -6.52 9.02
C VAL A 74 10.83 -7.96 8.72
N LYS A 75 10.41 -8.69 9.76
CA LYS A 75 9.85 -10.03 9.60
C LYS A 75 8.49 -9.96 8.86
N LEU A 76 8.51 -10.12 7.55
CA LEU A 76 7.31 -10.16 6.72
C LEU A 76 6.70 -11.57 6.68
N PRO A 77 5.39 -11.72 6.92
CA PRO A 77 4.69 -12.95 6.62
C PRO A 77 4.67 -13.22 5.10
N PRO A 78 4.96 -14.45 4.63
CA PRO A 78 4.96 -14.77 3.20
C PRO A 78 3.66 -14.42 2.48
N PHE A 79 2.51 -14.68 3.12
CA PHE A 79 1.19 -14.37 2.56
C PHE A 79 1.04 -12.87 2.26
N LEU A 80 1.68 -11.98 3.04
CA LEU A 80 1.57 -10.55 2.84
C LEU A 80 2.34 -10.08 1.61
N ILE A 81 3.48 -10.73 1.32
CA ILE A 81 4.25 -10.51 0.09
C ILE A 81 3.41 -10.93 -1.11
N GLU A 82 2.74 -12.08 -1.04
CA GLU A 82 1.86 -12.58 -2.10
C GLU A 82 0.66 -11.65 -2.32
N GLU A 83 -0.03 -11.24 -1.26
CA GLU A 83 -1.17 -10.33 -1.32
C GLU A 83 -0.81 -8.97 -1.93
N VAL A 84 0.32 -8.38 -1.54
CA VAL A 84 0.80 -7.11 -2.10
C VAL A 84 1.27 -7.28 -3.55
N THR A 85 1.96 -8.38 -3.88
CA THR A 85 2.39 -8.68 -5.25
C THR A 85 1.20 -8.86 -6.20
N ALA A 86 0.12 -9.46 -5.71
CA ALA A 86 -1.10 -9.64 -6.50
C ALA A 86 -1.72 -8.31 -6.93
N MET A 87 -1.50 -7.22 -6.19
CA MET A 87 -2.07 -5.91 -6.49
C MET A 87 -1.45 -5.24 -7.71
N ASP A 88 -0.13 -5.31 -7.90
CA ASP A 88 0.55 -4.67 -9.06
C ASP A 88 0.05 -5.21 -10.41
N ASN A 89 -0.44 -6.45 -10.46
CA ASN A 89 -0.86 -7.11 -11.70
C ASN A 89 -2.31 -6.77 -12.12
N ILE A 90 -3.03 -5.96 -11.34
CA ILE A 90 -4.47 -5.75 -11.52
C ILE A 90 -4.77 -4.62 -12.50
N VAL A 91 -3.96 -3.57 -12.47
CA VAL A 91 -4.06 -2.45 -13.40
C VAL A 91 -2.70 -2.28 -14.04
N ASN A 92 -2.56 -2.73 -15.30
CA ASN A 92 -1.33 -2.60 -16.08
C ASN A 92 -1.11 -1.15 -16.54
N LEU A 93 -0.88 -0.24 -15.59
CA LEU A 93 -0.74 1.20 -15.83
C LEU A 93 0.45 1.56 -16.75
N CYS A 94 1.47 0.70 -16.79
CA CYS A 94 2.69 0.92 -17.56
C CYS A 94 2.62 0.35 -18.98
N ASP A 95 1.54 -0.34 -19.35
CA ASP A 95 1.32 -0.84 -20.70
C ASP A 95 0.41 0.12 -21.48
N PRO A 96 0.93 0.85 -22.49
CA PRO A 96 0.13 1.78 -23.28
C PRO A 96 -0.95 1.07 -24.13
N GLY A 97 -0.87 -0.25 -24.30
CA GLY A 97 -1.88 -1.07 -24.96
C GLY A 97 -2.89 -1.73 -24.00
N ALA A 98 -2.71 -1.60 -22.68
CA ALA A 98 -3.62 -2.19 -21.73
C ALA A 98 -4.96 -1.44 -21.67
N PRO A 99 -6.09 -2.15 -21.52
CA PRO A 99 -7.36 -1.51 -21.26
C PRO A 99 -7.27 -0.68 -19.97
N LEU A 100 -7.71 0.58 -20.04
CA LEU A 100 -7.73 1.51 -18.91
C LEU A 100 -8.69 1.07 -17.79
N GLU A 101 -9.63 0.17 -18.10
CA GLU A 101 -10.62 -0.34 -17.16
C GLU A 101 -10.44 -1.84 -16.95
N THR A 102 -9.86 -2.20 -15.80
CA THR A 102 -10.11 -3.50 -15.18
C THR A 102 -11.34 -3.36 -14.29
N THR A 103 -12.42 -4.08 -14.58
CA THR A 103 -13.60 -4.08 -13.71
C THR A 103 -13.28 -4.80 -12.41
N LEU A 104 -12.90 -4.03 -11.39
CA LEU A 104 -12.68 -4.53 -10.04
C LEU A 104 -14.01 -4.78 -9.34
N THR A 105 -14.17 -5.96 -8.76
CA THR A 105 -15.34 -6.27 -7.94
C THR A 105 -15.19 -5.70 -6.53
N ASP A 106 -16.32 -5.44 -5.87
CA ASP A 106 -16.33 -4.96 -4.49
C ASP A 106 -15.62 -5.95 -3.54
N ASP A 107 -15.70 -7.26 -3.79
CA ASP A 107 -15.03 -8.25 -2.95
C ASP A 107 -13.51 -8.25 -3.16
N GLN A 108 -13.04 -8.02 -4.38
CA GLN A 108 -11.62 -7.79 -4.63
C GLN A 108 -11.14 -6.54 -3.88
N LEU A 109 -11.91 -5.44 -3.90
CA LEU A 109 -11.57 -4.23 -3.15
C LEU A 109 -11.57 -4.44 -1.64
N LYS A 110 -12.54 -5.17 -1.09
CA LYS A 110 -12.53 -5.54 0.34
C LYS A 110 -11.25 -6.29 0.68
N GLY A 111 -10.86 -7.26 -0.15
CA GLY A 111 -9.61 -8.00 0.00
C GLY A 111 -8.40 -7.07 0.06
N MET A 112 -8.29 -6.13 -0.88
CA MET A 112 -7.18 -5.16 -0.91
C MET A 112 -7.16 -4.21 0.28
N ILE A 113 -8.32 -3.73 0.72
CA ILE A 113 -8.43 -2.89 1.92
C ILE A 113 -7.94 -3.69 3.14
N MET A 114 -8.28 -4.97 3.24
CA MET A 114 -7.78 -5.85 4.30
C MET A 114 -6.26 -6.07 4.20
N THR A 115 -5.70 -6.18 2.99
CA THR A 115 -4.24 -6.19 2.78
C THR A 115 -3.60 -4.91 3.32
N GLY A 116 -4.18 -3.74 3.02
CA GLY A 116 -3.71 -2.46 3.55
C GLY A 116 -3.75 -2.39 5.09
N GLU A 117 -4.78 -2.97 5.72
CA GLU A 117 -4.86 -3.07 7.20
C GLU A 117 -3.78 -3.99 7.77
N LYS A 118 -3.48 -5.13 7.14
CA LYS A 118 -2.38 -6.02 7.55
C LYS A 118 -1.02 -5.34 7.43
N VAL A 119 -0.78 -4.59 6.36
CA VAL A 119 0.45 -3.80 6.19
C VAL A 119 0.53 -2.73 7.29
N ARG A 120 -0.57 -2.05 7.62
CA ARG A 120 -0.60 -1.09 8.75
C ARG A 120 -0.18 -1.75 10.06
N GLU A 121 -0.78 -2.89 10.40
CA GLU A 121 -0.47 -3.61 11.64
C GLU A 121 1.00 -4.01 11.71
N LEU A 122 1.54 -4.52 10.60
CA LEU A 122 2.95 -4.86 10.49
C LEU A 122 3.85 -3.63 10.70
N VAL A 123 3.59 -2.54 9.98
CA VAL A 123 4.43 -1.33 10.07
C VAL A 123 4.34 -0.72 11.46
N ASN A 124 3.14 -0.56 12.03
CA ASN A 124 2.97 -0.03 13.39
C ASN A 124 3.63 -0.89 14.47
N GLY A 125 3.71 -2.21 14.27
CA GLY A 125 4.44 -3.11 15.16
C GLY A 125 5.96 -3.06 14.98
N ALA A 126 6.44 -2.65 13.81
CA ALA A 126 7.86 -2.63 13.45
C ALA A 126 8.53 -1.27 13.65
N VAL A 127 7.77 -0.17 13.56
CA VAL A 127 8.30 1.18 13.63
C VAL A 127 7.82 1.91 14.88
N LEU A 128 8.77 2.39 15.68
CA LEU A 128 8.52 3.34 16.77
C LEU A 128 8.87 4.73 16.26
N CYS A 129 8.03 5.26 15.37
CA CYS A 129 8.26 6.59 14.84
C CYS A 129 7.85 7.62 15.90
N ALA A 130 8.78 8.52 16.23
CA ALA A 130 8.53 9.56 17.21
C ALA A 130 7.37 10.42 16.69
N ALA A 131 6.36 10.61 17.56
CA ALA A 131 5.25 11.52 17.33
C ALA A 131 5.72 12.98 17.37
#